data_AF-A0AAV2SK35-F1
#
_entry.id   AF-A0AAV2SK35-F1
#
_cell.length_a   1.000
_cell.length_b   1.000
_cell.length_c   1.000
_cell.angle_alpha   90.00
_cell.angle_beta   90.00
_cell.angle_gamma   90.00
#
_symmetry.space_group_name_H-M   'P 1'
#
loop_
_entity.id
_entity.type
_entity.pdbx_description
1 polymer ?
#
loop_
_entity_poly.entity_id
_entity_poly.type
_entity_poly.pdbx_seq_one_letter_code
_entity_poly.pdbx_strand_id
1 'polypeptide(L)'
;MDDYMFTKSKFNLCVGWERYLDNTRTTIFLQKTGRHIRNLIFKPMNNLFSLYQFLKTALMLYHYEKGTLGNVTSIRLYFAVKKIGVLEDEKTFGTGGQMLEKFQEFLGIMENLQTLDLRNFLLEVEDAPFLDQVCGVCCETLQTLHLINLTRKPKTLLYPGIFVNLRTLYISPQ
;
A
#
# COMPACT_ATOMS: atom_id res chain seq x y z
N MET A 1 8.24 12.77 -16.67
CA MET A 1 9.17 13.60 -15.89
C MET A 1 9.04 13.12 -14.46
N ASP A 2 10.04 12.40 -13.96
CA ASP A 2 10.00 11.88 -12.59
C ASP A 2 10.37 13.01 -11.63
N ASP A 3 9.41 13.39 -10.80
CA ASP A 3 9.61 14.39 -9.76
C ASP A 3 10.19 13.71 -8.51
N TYR A 4 11.31 14.24 -8.03
CA TYR A 4 12.06 13.72 -6.89
C TYR A 4 11.88 14.57 -5.62
N MET A 5 10.90 15.50 -5.61
CA MET A 5 10.66 16.48 -4.55
C MET A 5 10.70 15.92 -3.12
N PHE A 6 10.10 14.74 -2.90
CA PHE A 6 10.01 14.07 -1.60
C PHE A 6 11.08 12.99 -1.36
N THR A 7 12.16 13.00 -2.12
CA THR A 7 13.23 12.00 -1.98
C THR A 7 14.57 12.64 -1.68
N LYS A 8 15.42 11.90 -0.97
CA LYS A 8 16.83 12.23 -0.71
C LYS A 8 17.72 11.10 -1.20
N SER A 9 18.88 11.45 -1.75
CA SER A 9 19.89 10.48 -2.16
C SER A 9 20.70 10.04 -0.94
N LYS A 10 20.89 8.73 -0.77
CA LYS A 10 21.80 8.14 0.22
C LYS A 10 22.65 7.09 -0.46
N PHE A 11 23.95 7.11 -0.19
CA PHE A 11 24.87 6.11 -0.70
C PHE A 11 24.78 4.83 0.13
N ASN A 12 24.58 3.70 -0.54
CA ASN A 12 24.57 2.35 0.03
C ASN A 12 25.80 1.60 -0.52
N LEU A 13 26.60 1.01 0.36
CA LEU A 13 27.84 0.31 -0.02
C LEU A 13 27.60 -0.87 -0.98
N CYS A 14 26.44 -1.52 -0.90
CA CYS A 14 26.13 -2.71 -1.69
C CYS A 14 25.41 -2.42 -3.02
N VAL A 15 24.70 -1.29 -3.11
CA VAL A 15 23.78 -0.98 -4.24
C VAL A 15 24.12 0.35 -4.93
N GLY A 16 24.98 1.18 -4.32
CA GLY A 16 25.35 2.50 -4.82
C GLY A 16 24.37 3.59 -4.37
N TRP A 17 24.19 4.61 -5.21
CA TRP A 17 23.29 5.72 -4.91
C TRP A 17 21.83 5.32 -5.04
N GLU A 18 21.11 5.31 -3.92
CA GLU A 18 19.68 5.05 -3.87
C GLU A 18 18.93 6.28 -3.37
N ARG A 19 17.68 6.43 -3.83
CA ARG A 19 16.77 7.47 -3.35
C ARG A 19 15.80 6.88 -2.33
N TYR A 20 15.62 7.61 -1.24
CA TYR A 20 14.74 7.26 -0.14
C TYR A 20 13.75 8.39 0.11
N LEU A 21 12.60 8.07 0.69
CA LEU A 21 11.66 9.09 1.16
C LEU A 21 12.36 10.06 2.13
N ASP A 22 12.17 11.36 1.89
CA ASP A 22 12.51 12.41 2.82
C ASP A 22 11.35 12.59 3.80
N ASN A 23 11.48 11.99 4.98
CA ASN A 23 10.46 12.02 6.01
C ASN A 23 10.13 13.46 6.44
N THR A 24 11.09 14.37 6.53
CA THR A 24 10.85 15.74 6.96
C THR A 24 10.00 16.50 5.95
N ARG A 25 10.35 16.42 4.66
CA ARG A 25 9.57 17.06 3.59
C ARG A 25 8.18 16.47 3.49
N THR A 26 8.07 15.16 3.60
CA THR A 26 6.80 14.43 3.56
C THR A 26 5.89 14.86 4.72
N THR A 27 6.42 14.96 5.94
CA THR A 27 5.67 15.41 7.11
C THR A 27 5.12 16.82 6.91
N ILE A 28 5.98 17.78 6.54
CA ILE A 28 5.58 19.18 6.33
C ILE A 28 4.48 19.28 5.25
N PHE A 29 4.61 18.50 4.18
CA PHE A 29 3.62 18.48 3.11
C PHE A 29 2.28 17.90 3.57
N LEU A 30 2.30 16.75 4.26
CA LEU A 30 1.09 16.10 4.75
C LEU A 30 0.36 16.95 5.80
N GLN A 31 1.07 17.66 6.68
CA GLN A 31 0.44 18.59 7.62
C GLN A 31 -0.29 19.73 6.90
N LYS A 32 0.32 20.31 5.85
CA LYS A 32 -0.26 21.44 5.13
C LYS A 32 -1.39 21.03 4.18
N THR A 33 -1.24 19.90 3.50
CA THR A 33 -2.08 19.53 2.33
C THR A 33 -2.86 18.25 2.55
N GLY A 34 -2.52 17.43 3.55
CA GLY A 34 -3.06 16.08 3.73
C GLY A 34 -4.58 16.02 3.85
N ARG A 35 -5.21 17.06 4.40
CA ARG A 35 -6.68 17.16 4.50
C ARG A 35 -7.37 17.34 3.15
N HIS A 36 -6.66 17.81 2.13
CA HIS A 36 -7.19 18.02 0.79
C HIS A 36 -6.92 16.85 -0.15
N ILE A 37 -6.14 15.86 0.28
CA ILE A 37 -5.81 14.69 -0.53
C ILE A 37 -7.02 13.75 -0.55
N ARG A 38 -7.50 13.43 -1.75
CA ARG A 38 -8.58 12.46 -1.99
C ARG A 38 -8.11 11.15 -2.58
N ASN A 39 -7.01 11.19 -3.34
CA ASN A 39 -6.52 10.06 -4.11
C ASN A 39 -5.05 9.83 -3.79
N LEU A 40 -4.71 8.63 -3.33
CA LEU A 40 -3.34 8.18 -3.13
C LEU A 40 -2.99 7.11 -4.14
N ILE A 41 -1.89 7.32 -4.86
CA ILE A 41 -1.41 6.41 -5.90
C ILE A 41 0.05 6.07 -5.61
N PHE A 42 0.28 4.84 -5.20
CA PHE A 42 1.60 4.27 -5.04
C PHE A 42 1.95 3.51 -6.32
N LYS A 43 2.73 4.16 -7.18
CA LYS A 43 3.29 3.56 -8.39
C LYS A 43 4.20 2.37 -8.03
N PRO A 44 4.48 1.45 -8.98
CA PRO A 44 5.43 0.37 -8.77
C PRO A 44 6.76 0.87 -8.19
N MET A 45 7.07 0.46 -6.96
CA MET A 45 8.31 0.82 -6.27
C MET A 45 9.19 -0.41 -6.08
N ASN A 46 10.49 -0.26 -6.33
CA ASN A 46 11.48 -1.30 -6.04
C ASN A 46 11.87 -1.34 -4.54
N ASN A 47 11.60 -0.24 -3.82
CA ASN A 47 12.00 -0.06 -2.44
C ASN A 47 10.77 0.09 -1.52
N LEU A 48 10.32 -1.04 -0.97
CA LEU A 48 9.18 -1.09 -0.05
C LEU A 48 9.43 -0.39 1.28
N PHE A 49 10.70 -0.16 1.65
CA PHE A 49 11.03 0.60 2.85
C PHE A 49 10.53 2.05 2.77
N SER A 50 10.60 2.67 1.59
CA SER A 50 10.07 4.04 1.42
C SER A 50 8.55 4.10 1.60
N LEU A 51 7.84 3.07 1.15
CA LEU A 51 6.40 2.93 1.38
C LEU A 51 6.11 2.72 2.88
N TYR A 52 6.82 1.81 3.55
CA TYR A 52 6.70 1.61 4.99
C TYR A 52 6.92 2.90 5.78
N GLN A 53 7.97 3.67 5.45
CA GLN A 53 8.24 4.95 6.09
C GLN A 53 7.10 5.95 5.87
N PHE A 54 6.56 6.01 4.66
CA PHE A 54 5.39 6.86 4.36
C PHE A 54 4.19 6.48 5.24
N LEU A 55 3.83 5.19 5.29
CA LEU A 55 2.70 4.70 6.09
C LEU A 55 2.88 5.05 7.56
N LYS A 56 4.09 4.82 8.10
CA LYS A 56 4.43 5.16 9.49
C LYS A 56 4.29 6.66 9.77
N THR A 57 4.80 7.52 8.89
CA THR A 57 4.67 8.98 9.03
C THR A 57 3.21 9.43 8.95
N ALA A 58 2.43 8.85 8.03
CA ALA A 58 1.03 9.19 7.87
C ALA A 58 0.19 8.80 9.09
N LEU A 59 0.42 7.59 9.63
CA LEU A 59 -0.21 7.14 10.88
C LEU A 59 0.15 8.05 12.07
N MET A 60 1.44 8.37 12.22
CA MET A 60 1.90 9.31 13.27
C MET A 60 1.16 10.65 13.17
N LEU A 61 1.06 11.21 11.96
CA LEU A 61 0.39 12.49 11.74
C LEU A 61 -1.11 12.41 11.98
N TYR A 62 -1.77 11.32 11.62
CA TYR A 62 -3.19 11.13 11.92
C TYR A 62 -3.47 11.16 13.43
N HIS A 63 -2.60 10.55 14.24
CA HIS A 63 -2.73 10.55 15.70
C HIS A 63 -2.44 11.92 16.32
N TYR A 64 -1.49 12.68 15.76
CA TYR A 64 -1.13 14.02 16.23
C TYR A 64 -2.15 15.09 15.80
N GLU A 65 -2.61 15.01 14.54
CA GLU A 65 -3.59 15.90 13.92
C GLU A 65 -4.71 15.06 13.29
N LYS A 66 -5.76 14.80 14.09
CA LYS A 66 -6.95 14.07 13.64
C LYS A 66 -7.50 14.70 12.35
N GLY A 67 -7.71 13.85 11.33
CA GLY A 67 -8.22 14.23 10.02
C GLY A 67 -7.16 14.38 8.92
N THR A 68 -5.87 14.26 9.23
CA THR A 68 -4.82 14.16 8.19
C THR A 68 -5.06 12.91 7.35
N LEU A 69 -5.30 13.07 6.04
CA LEU A 69 -5.71 12.02 5.10
C LEU A 69 -7.09 11.39 5.33
N GLY A 70 -7.91 11.85 6.28
CA GLY A 70 -9.26 11.30 6.51
C GLY A 70 -10.23 11.49 5.34
N ASN A 71 -9.92 12.41 4.41
CA ASN A 71 -10.69 12.67 3.19
C ASN A 71 -10.25 11.83 1.98
N VAL A 72 -9.32 10.89 2.17
CA VAL A 72 -8.90 9.99 1.11
C VAL A 72 -10.03 9.01 0.80
N THR A 73 -10.48 9.05 -0.45
CA THR A 73 -11.55 8.19 -0.97
C THR A 73 -11.02 7.10 -1.88
N SER A 74 -9.80 7.23 -2.41
CA SER A 74 -9.20 6.25 -3.31
C SER A 74 -7.75 5.96 -2.97
N ILE A 75 -7.41 4.68 -2.84
CA ILE A 75 -6.04 4.19 -2.68
C ILE A 75 -5.75 3.20 -3.80
N ARG A 76 -4.65 3.42 -4.50
CA ARG A 76 -4.15 2.53 -5.56
C ARG A 76 -2.70 2.18 -5.30
N LEU A 77 -2.43 0.89 -5.14
CA LEU A 77 -1.12 0.37 -4.80
C LEU A 77 -0.73 -0.71 -5.81
N TYR A 78 0.33 -0.40 -6.55
CA TYR A 78 0.89 -1.27 -7.57
C TYR A 78 2.26 -1.75 -7.11
N PHE A 79 2.45 -3.05 -6.95
CA PHE A 79 3.78 -3.61 -6.74
C PHE A 79 4.48 -3.87 -8.07
N ALA A 80 5.79 -3.59 -8.11
CA ALA A 80 6.62 -3.92 -9.26
C ALA A 80 6.86 -5.44 -9.28
N VAL A 81 6.29 -6.14 -10.27
CA VAL A 81 6.71 -7.51 -10.56
C VAL A 81 8.11 -7.43 -11.15
N LYS A 82 9.14 -7.77 -10.37
CA LYS A 82 10.43 -8.12 -10.95
C LYS A 82 10.21 -9.39 -11.77
N LYS A 83 10.03 -9.25 -13.08
CA LYS A 83 10.32 -10.35 -14.02
C LYS A 83 11.83 -10.51 -14.06
N ILE A 84 12.40 -11.22 -13.08
CA ILE A 84 13.76 -11.74 -13.23
C ILE A 84 13.61 -12.97 -14.12
N GLY A 85 13.82 -12.76 -15.42
CA GLY A 85 14.20 -13.85 -16.29
C GLY A 85 15.53 -14.40 -15.80
N VAL A 86 15.57 -15.70 -15.57
CA VAL A 86 16.78 -16.53 -15.54
C VAL A 86 17.89 -15.95 -14.65
N LEU A 87 17.73 -16.08 -13.33
CA LEU A 87 18.84 -16.43 -12.44
C LEU A 87 18.22 -17.06 -11.20
N GLU A 88 18.62 -18.30 -11.00
CA GLU A 88 18.28 -19.16 -9.87
C GLU A 88 18.64 -18.50 -8.53
N ASP A 89 17.96 -18.98 -7.50
CA ASP A 89 18.23 -18.81 -6.07
C ASP A 89 17.96 -17.45 -5.40
N GLU A 90 17.05 -17.56 -4.44
CA GLU A 90 17.15 -16.95 -3.11
C GLU A 90 17.29 -15.43 -3.03
N LYS A 91 16.13 -14.78 -3.03
CA LYS A 91 15.60 -14.09 -1.83
C LYS A 91 14.37 -13.31 -2.27
N THR A 92 13.23 -13.99 -2.26
CA THR A 92 11.97 -13.31 -2.08
C THR A 92 12.03 -12.66 -0.71
N PHE A 93 12.40 -11.39 -0.71
CA PHE A 93 12.48 -10.57 0.50
C PHE A 93 11.17 -10.75 1.26
N GLY A 94 11.27 -11.36 2.45
CA GLY A 94 10.21 -11.43 3.44
C GLY A 94 9.91 -10.04 3.98
N THR A 95 9.28 -9.22 3.14
CA THR A 95 8.88 -7.84 3.45
C THR A 95 7.41 -7.72 3.86
N GLY A 96 6.66 -8.82 3.89
CA GLY A 96 5.20 -8.82 4.06
C GLY A 96 4.74 -8.32 5.42
N GLY A 97 4.94 -9.11 6.48
CA GLY A 97 4.29 -8.92 7.79
C GLY A 97 4.19 -7.47 8.29
N GLN A 98 5.32 -6.84 8.65
CA GLN A 98 5.29 -5.50 9.27
C GLN A 98 4.80 -4.38 8.32
N MET A 99 5.03 -4.53 7.03
CA MET A 99 4.57 -3.54 6.05
C MET A 99 3.08 -3.68 5.80
N LEU A 100 2.60 -4.92 5.66
CA LEU A 100 1.19 -5.26 5.52
C LEU A 100 0.40 -4.88 6.78
N GLU A 101 0.94 -5.15 7.96
CA GLU A 101 0.38 -4.73 9.25
C GLU A 101 0.24 -3.20 9.31
N LYS A 102 1.30 -2.46 8.96
CA LYS A 102 1.22 -0.99 8.91
C LYS A 102 0.29 -0.48 7.82
N PHE A 103 0.18 -1.19 6.70
CA PHE A 103 -0.76 -0.82 5.65
C PHE A 103 -2.20 -1.07 6.10
N GLN A 104 -2.48 -2.14 6.83
CA GLN A 104 -3.78 -2.40 7.44
C GLN A 104 -4.14 -1.29 8.44
N GLU A 105 -3.24 -0.95 9.37
CA GLU A 105 -3.45 0.19 10.29
C GLU A 105 -3.74 1.48 9.50
N PHE A 106 -3.00 1.70 8.41
CA PHE A 106 -3.17 2.86 7.55
C PHE A 106 -4.51 2.87 6.80
N LEU A 107 -5.04 1.73 6.39
CA LEU A 107 -6.40 1.68 5.85
C LEU A 107 -7.46 1.95 6.93
N GLY A 108 -7.17 1.59 8.19
CA GLY A 108 -8.07 1.82 9.33
C GLY A 108 -8.29 3.29 9.68
N ILE A 109 -7.39 4.17 9.29
CA ILE A 109 -7.58 5.62 9.47
C ILE A 109 -8.36 6.27 8.31
N MET A 110 -8.70 5.51 7.27
CA MET A 110 -9.37 6.02 6.06
C MET A 110 -10.89 5.83 6.16
N GLU A 111 -11.52 6.69 6.96
CA GLU A 111 -12.97 6.63 7.26
C GLU A 111 -13.86 6.75 6.00
N ASN A 112 -13.35 7.35 4.92
CA ASN A 112 -14.12 7.61 3.70
C ASN A 112 -13.63 6.81 2.49
N LEU A 113 -12.89 5.72 2.69
CA LEU A 113 -12.31 4.95 1.60
C LEU A 113 -13.40 4.26 0.75
N GLN A 114 -13.53 4.66 -0.51
CA GLN A 114 -14.51 4.11 -1.45
C GLN A 114 -13.89 3.19 -2.49
N THR A 115 -12.62 3.41 -2.84
CA THR A 115 -11.92 2.67 -3.88
C THR A 115 -10.58 2.14 -3.38
N LEU A 116 -10.39 0.83 -3.50
CA LEU A 116 -9.14 0.16 -3.18
C LEU A 116 -8.67 -0.66 -4.38
N ASP A 117 -7.53 -0.31 -4.94
CA ASP A 117 -6.90 -1.00 -6.06
C ASP A 117 -5.56 -1.60 -5.64
N LEU A 118 -5.52 -2.91 -5.45
CA LEU A 118 -4.33 -3.67 -5.09
C LEU A 118 -3.92 -4.54 -6.26
N ARG A 119 -2.71 -4.32 -6.80
CA ARG A 119 -2.20 -5.13 -7.91
C ARG A 119 -0.79 -5.64 -7.68
N ASN A 120 -0.56 -6.87 -8.14
CA ASN A 120 0.74 -7.53 -8.24
C ASN A 120 1.45 -7.72 -6.89
N PHE A 121 0.69 -7.90 -5.81
CA PHE A 121 1.27 -8.12 -4.49
C PHE A 121 2.05 -9.44 -4.40
N LEU A 122 1.61 -10.49 -5.13
CA LEU A 122 2.25 -11.81 -5.15
C LEU A 122 2.58 -12.33 -3.73
N LEU A 123 1.62 -12.21 -2.82
CA LEU A 123 1.70 -12.69 -1.44
C LEU A 123 1.94 -14.21 -1.41
N GLU A 124 2.77 -14.61 -0.45
CA GLU A 124 2.88 -16.00 -0.04
C GLU A 124 1.65 -16.41 0.79
N VAL A 125 1.46 -17.72 0.95
CA VAL A 125 0.27 -18.28 1.63
C VAL A 125 0.15 -17.80 3.08
N GLU A 126 1.29 -17.54 3.72
CA GLU A 126 1.44 -17.06 5.10
C GLU A 126 0.96 -15.61 5.28
N ASP A 127 1.16 -14.76 4.28
CA ASP A 127 0.77 -13.34 4.30
C ASP A 127 -0.68 -13.13 3.84
N ALA A 128 -1.32 -14.12 3.24
CA ALA A 128 -2.67 -14.00 2.72
C ALA A 128 -3.79 -13.63 3.74
N PRO A 129 -3.70 -13.93 5.06
CA PRO A 129 -4.68 -13.42 6.05
C PRO A 129 -4.79 -11.89 6.11
N PHE A 130 -3.78 -11.16 5.62
CA PHE A 130 -3.84 -9.70 5.47
C PHE A 130 -5.10 -9.26 4.70
N LEU A 131 -5.53 -10.02 3.68
CA LEU A 131 -6.69 -9.64 2.88
C LEU A 131 -7.98 -9.71 3.70
N ASP A 132 -8.14 -10.72 4.55
CA ASP A 132 -9.30 -10.85 5.43
C ASP A 132 -9.35 -9.71 6.45
N GLN A 133 -8.18 -9.29 6.94
CA GLN A 133 -8.07 -8.15 7.84
C GLN A 133 -8.43 -6.82 7.15
N VAL A 134 -7.98 -6.61 5.91
CA VAL A 134 -8.39 -5.45 5.09
C VAL A 134 -9.90 -5.45 4.86
N CYS A 135 -10.52 -6.61 4.66
CA CYS A 135 -11.98 -6.71 4.58
C CYS A 135 -12.65 -6.18 5.84
N GLY A 136 -12.18 -6.58 7.02
CA GLY A 136 -12.76 -6.15 8.29
C GLY A 136 -12.67 -4.64 8.54
N VAL A 137 -11.68 -3.97 7.94
CA VAL A 137 -11.45 -2.54 8.14
C VAL A 137 -12.26 -1.66 7.19
N CYS A 138 -12.45 -2.09 5.95
CA CYS A 138 -13.05 -1.25 4.90
C CYS A 138 -14.41 -1.78 4.39
N CYS A 139 -15.01 -2.80 5.03
CA CYS A 139 -16.23 -3.46 4.57
C CYS A 139 -17.43 -2.54 4.39
N GLU A 140 -17.57 -1.53 5.24
CA GLU A 140 -18.74 -0.65 5.25
C GLU A 140 -18.63 0.53 4.27
N THR A 141 -17.43 0.95 3.89
CA THR A 141 -17.22 2.19 3.13
C THR A 141 -16.89 1.92 1.65
N LEU A 142 -16.34 0.74 1.38
CA LEU A 142 -15.78 0.40 0.08
C LEU A 142 -16.86 0.12 -0.97
N GLN A 143 -16.75 0.80 -2.12
CA GLN A 143 -17.65 0.66 -3.27
C GLN A 143 -16.99 -0.02 -4.46
N THR A 144 -15.67 0.12 -4.61
CA THR A 144 -14.91 -0.43 -5.72
C THR A 144 -13.66 -1.12 -5.21
N LEU A 145 -13.49 -2.40 -5.56
CA LEU A 145 -12.37 -3.23 -5.14
C LEU A 145 -11.72 -3.90 -6.35
N HIS A 146 -10.42 -3.65 -6.53
CA HIS A 146 -9.61 -4.31 -7.55
C HIS A 146 -8.54 -5.15 -6.87
N LEU A 147 -8.52 -6.43 -7.19
CA LEU A 147 -7.64 -7.45 -6.65
C LEU A 147 -7.00 -8.21 -7.81
N ILE A 148 -5.87 -7.72 -8.30
CA ILE A 148 -5.21 -8.27 -9.50
C ILE A 148 -3.86 -8.87 -9.10
N ASN A 149 -3.64 -10.16 -9.39
CA ASN A 149 -2.41 -10.91 -9.09
C ASN A 149 -1.96 -10.74 -7.62
N LEU A 150 -2.82 -11.13 -6.68
CA LEU A 150 -2.56 -10.90 -5.26
C LEU A 150 -1.75 -12.01 -4.62
N THR A 151 -2.04 -13.28 -4.90
CA THR A 151 -1.31 -14.42 -4.35
C THR A 151 -0.49 -15.12 -5.41
N ARG A 152 0.58 -15.80 -4.98
CA ARG A 152 1.41 -16.66 -5.86
C ARG A 152 0.80 -18.01 -6.17
N LYS A 153 -0.08 -18.47 -5.29
CA LYS A 153 -0.78 -19.75 -5.42
C LYS A 153 -2.28 -19.48 -5.31
N PRO A 154 -3.12 -20.30 -5.98
CA PRO A 154 -4.56 -20.21 -5.82
C PRO A 154 -4.93 -20.40 -4.36
N LYS A 155 -5.61 -19.40 -3.80
CA LYS A 155 -6.19 -19.45 -2.46
C LYS A 155 -7.60 -18.91 -2.55
N THR A 156 -8.51 -19.48 -1.77
CA THR A 156 -9.84 -18.89 -1.59
C THR A 156 -9.64 -17.56 -0.86
N LEU A 157 -9.77 -16.47 -1.59
CA LEU A 157 -9.56 -15.12 -1.09
C LEU A 157 -10.91 -14.42 -0.98
N LEU A 158 -11.17 -13.83 0.19
CA LEU A 158 -12.31 -13.00 0.52
C LEU A 158 -13.68 -13.68 0.44
N TYR A 159 -14.58 -13.30 1.35
CA TYR A 159 -16.02 -13.47 1.17
C TYR A 159 -16.60 -12.14 0.65
N PRO A 160 -16.94 -12.01 -0.65
CA PRO A 160 -17.43 -10.74 -1.21
C PRO A 160 -18.64 -10.17 -0.48
N GLY A 161 -19.45 -11.05 0.14
CA GLY A 161 -20.62 -10.67 0.95
C GLY A 161 -20.30 -9.88 2.22
N ILE A 162 -19.03 -9.78 2.63
CA ILE A 162 -18.62 -8.92 3.76
C ILE A 162 -18.73 -7.44 3.40
N PHE A 163 -18.57 -7.06 2.13
CA PHE A 163 -18.64 -5.66 1.73
C PHE A 163 -20.07 -5.25 1.39
N VAL A 164 -20.73 -4.61 2.36
CA VAL A 164 -22.16 -4.26 2.26
C VAL A 164 -22.42 -3.25 1.14
N ASN A 165 -21.45 -2.36 0.87
CA ASN A 165 -21.60 -1.27 -0.10
C ASN A 165 -20.84 -1.48 -1.42
N LEU A 166 -20.28 -2.68 -1.64
CA LEU A 166 -19.47 -2.96 -2.83
C LEU A 166 -20.36 -3.05 -4.07
N ARG A 167 -20.04 -2.19 -5.05
CA ARG A 167 -20.73 -2.12 -6.35
C ARG A 167 -19.94 -2.77 -7.46
N THR A 168 -18.61 -2.77 -7.33
CA THR A 168 -17.73 -3.23 -8.40
C THR A 168 -16.56 -4.00 -7.82
N LEU A 169 -16.41 -5.24 -8.27
CA LEU A 169 -15.35 -6.15 -7.88
C LEU A 169 -14.61 -6.64 -9.12
N TYR A 170 -13.32 -6.33 -9.20
CA TYR A 170 -12.43 -6.87 -10.22
C TYR A 170 -11.45 -7.82 -9.57
N ILE A 171 -11.53 -9.10 -9.91
CA ILE A 171 -10.62 -10.14 -9.44
C ILE A 171 -9.98 -10.80 -10.66
N SER A 172 -8.65 -10.94 -10.65
CA SER A 172 -7.95 -11.81 -11.60
C SER A 172 -7.88 -13.25 -11.06
N PRO A 173 -7.66 -14.25 -11.93
CA PRO A 173 -7.24 -15.57 -11.48
C PRO A 173 -6.05 -15.47 -10.51
N GLN A 174 -6.06 -16.29 -9.46
CA GLN A 174 -5.05 -16.35 -8.39
C GLN A 174 -4.25 -17.65 -8.47
#